data_AF-A0A950VQF1-F1
#
_entry.id   AF-A0A950VQF1-F1
#
_cell.length_a   1.000
_cell.length_b   1.000
_cell.length_c   1.000
_cell.angle_alpha   90.00
_cell.angle_beta   90.00
_cell.angle_gamma   90.00
#
_symmetry.space_group_name_H-M   'P 1'
#
loop_
_entity.id
_entity.type
_entity.pdbx_description
1 polymer ?
#
loop_
_entity_poly.entity_id
_entity_poly.type
_entity_poly.pdbx_seq_one_letter_code
_entity_poly.pdbx_strand_id
1 'polypeptide(L)'
;MEVVSAGRFAVAETGSVALDEPPVDRGACFLAERLWLLVPMSDIVDGLDDAIQRVRELVNSGAHHPLLMTGPSRTADIERTLTVGVHGPRALVIIVVGNA
;
A
#
# COMPACT_ATOMS: atom_id res chain seq x y z
N MET A 1 -5.76 -16.79 1.92
CA MET A 1 -5.52 -16.19 3.27
C MET A 1 -5.97 -14.73 3.28
N GLU A 2 -6.69 -14.32 4.31
CA GLU A 2 -7.08 -12.93 4.57
C GLU A 2 -6.02 -12.27 5.48
N VAL A 3 -5.57 -11.07 5.13
CA VAL A 3 -4.55 -10.33 5.91
C VAL A 3 -5.08 -8.94 6.22
N VAL A 4 -4.98 -8.53 7.47
CA VAL A 4 -5.35 -7.20 7.93
C VAL A 4 -4.10 -6.49 8.44
N SER A 5 -3.86 -5.27 7.98
CA SER A 5 -2.72 -4.46 8.42
C SER A 5 -3.09 -2.98 8.49
N ALA A 6 -2.38 -2.24 9.35
CA ALA A 6 -2.44 -0.79 9.36
C ALA A 6 -1.55 -0.24 8.24
N GLY A 7 -2.10 0.67 7.43
CA GLY A 7 -1.31 1.53 6.56
C GLY A 7 -0.68 2.65 7.38
N ARG A 8 0.55 3.04 7.03
CA ARG A 8 1.27 4.15 7.67
C ARG A 8 0.73 5.51 7.23
N PHE A 9 0.43 5.65 5.94
CA PHE A 9 -0.25 6.80 5.32
C PHE A 9 -0.72 6.39 3.92
N ALA A 10 -1.55 7.22 3.26
CA ALA A 10 -1.96 7.03 1.87
C ALA A 10 -1.68 8.27 1.03
N VAL A 11 -1.57 8.08 -0.29
CA VAL A 11 -1.33 9.15 -1.27
C VAL A 11 -2.55 9.24 -2.19
N ALA A 12 -3.25 10.36 -2.15
CA ALA A 12 -4.48 10.56 -2.91
C ALA A 12 -4.25 10.56 -4.42
N GLU A 13 -3.20 11.26 -4.89
CA GLU A 13 -2.82 11.38 -6.30
C GLU A 13 -2.69 10.03 -7.01
N THR A 14 -2.06 9.05 -6.35
CA THR A 14 -1.72 7.76 -6.95
C THR A 14 -2.58 6.60 -6.46
N GLY A 15 -3.44 6.82 -5.47
CA GLY A 15 -4.16 5.75 -4.79
C GLY A 15 -3.23 4.75 -4.10
N SER A 16 -2.11 5.24 -3.56
CA SER A 16 -1.10 4.40 -2.92
C SER A 16 -1.29 4.33 -1.42
N VAL A 17 -0.89 3.21 -0.79
CA VAL A 17 -0.80 3.09 0.67
C VAL A 17 0.63 2.73 1.05
N ALA A 18 1.20 3.50 1.97
CA ALA A 18 2.47 3.19 2.58
C ALA A 18 2.29 2.11 3.64
N LEU A 19 3.14 1.10 3.59
CA LEU A 19 3.26 0.05 4.57
C LEU A 19 4.69 0.04 5.09
N ASP A 20 4.82 -0.51 6.28
CA ASP A 20 6.10 -0.92 6.85
C ASP A 20 6.02 -2.43 7.08
N GLU A 21 7.03 -3.02 7.71
CA GLU A 21 7.02 -4.43 8.09
C GLU A 21 5.83 -4.73 9.04
N PRO A 22 4.81 -5.48 8.60
CA PRO A 22 3.66 -5.77 9.43
C PRO A 22 4.04 -6.80 10.51
N PRO A 23 3.31 -6.85 11.65
CA PRO A 23 3.70 -7.68 12.81
C PRO A 23 3.77 -9.19 12.55
N VAL A 24 3.21 -9.67 11.44
CA VAL A 24 3.11 -11.11 11.12
C VAL A 24 4.26 -11.52 10.20
N ASP A 25 4.27 -10.99 8.98
CA ASP A 25 5.28 -11.19 7.94
C ASP A 25 4.99 -10.25 6.76
N ARG A 26 6.01 -9.57 6.24
CA ARG A 26 5.89 -8.73 5.03
C ARG A 26 5.42 -9.53 3.82
N GLY A 27 5.86 -10.78 3.68
CA GLY A 27 5.47 -11.67 2.58
C GLY A 27 3.96 -11.93 2.54
N ALA A 28 3.32 -11.98 3.71
CA ALA A 28 1.88 -12.21 3.84
C ALA A 28 1.05 -11.15 3.09
N CYS A 29 1.47 -9.89 3.06
CA CYS A 29 0.76 -8.82 2.35
C CYS A 29 0.78 -9.01 0.83
N PHE A 30 1.79 -9.69 0.28
CA PHE A 30 1.90 -9.94 -1.17
C PHE A 30 1.23 -11.24 -1.60
N LEU A 31 1.10 -12.22 -0.69
CA LEU A 31 0.54 -13.54 -0.98
C LEU A 31 -0.92 -13.69 -0.52
N ALA A 32 -1.51 -12.64 0.05
CA ALA A 32 -2.88 -12.68 0.53
C ALA A 32 -3.86 -12.88 -0.63
N GLU A 33 -4.93 -13.64 -0.38
CA GLU A 33 -6.09 -13.62 -1.25
C GLU A 33 -6.81 -12.27 -1.16
N ARG A 34 -6.77 -11.67 0.02
CA ARG A 34 -7.30 -10.34 0.25
C ARG A 34 -6.50 -9.66 1.34
N LEU A 35 -6.00 -8.48 1.02
CA LEU A 35 -5.31 -7.59 1.94
C LEU A 35 -6.26 -6.44 2.30
N TRP A 36 -6.48 -6.25 3.60
CA TRP A 36 -7.26 -5.14 4.15
C TRP A 36 -6.29 -4.14 4.78
N LEU A 37 -6.28 -2.91 4.27
CA LEU A 37 -5.46 -1.83 4.80
C LEU A 37 -6.34 -0.79 5.46
N LEU A 38 -6.10 -0.54 6.74
CA LEU A 38 -6.75 0.54 7.48
C LEU A 38 -5.87 1.78 7.45
N VAL A 39 -6.42 2.91 7.02
CA VAL A 39 -5.70 4.19 6.94
C VAL A 39 -6.52 5.28 7.62
N PRO A 40 -5.97 6.01 8.62
CA PRO A 40 -6.64 7.18 9.17
C PRO A 40 -6.85 8.26 8.10
N MET A 41 -8.01 8.92 8.11
CA MET A 41 -8.29 10.02 7.19
C MET A 41 -7.27 11.17 7.32
N SER A 42 -6.72 11.37 8.52
CA SER A 42 -5.68 12.35 8.83
C SER A 42 -4.30 12.03 8.24
N ASP A 43 -4.09 10.79 7.79
CA ASP A 43 -2.84 10.31 7.20
C ASP A 43 -2.95 10.09 5.69
N ILE A 44 -3.87 10.82 5.05
CA ILE A 44 -3.92 10.90 3.59
C ILE A 44 -3.18 12.18 3.17
N VAL A 45 -2.12 12.02 2.39
CA VAL A 45 -1.39 13.13 1.77
C VAL A 45 -1.84 13.32 0.32
N ASP A 46 -1.69 14.53 -0.20
CA ASP A 46 -2.20 14.88 -1.52
C ASP A 46 -1.40 14.19 -2.63
N GLY A 47 -0.07 14.30 -2.59
CA GLY A 47 0.80 13.84 -3.68
C GLY A 47 2.11 13.19 -3.25
N LEU A 48 2.89 12.77 -4.24
CA LEU A 48 4.15 12.05 -4.01
C LEU A 48 5.23 12.89 -3.34
N ASP A 49 5.24 14.21 -3.52
CA ASP A 49 6.20 15.10 -2.87
C ASP A 49 6.04 15.07 -1.34
N ASP A 50 4.80 15.08 -0.85
CA ASP A 50 4.48 14.92 0.57
C ASP A 50 4.78 13.49 1.04
N ALA A 51 4.50 12.50 0.19
CA ALA A 51 4.77 11.10 0.48
C ALA A 51 6.27 10.85 0.73
N ILE A 52 7.16 11.50 -0.03
CA ILE A 52 8.62 11.39 0.17
C ILE A 52 9.03 11.90 1.55
N GLN A 53 8.42 12.99 2.03
CA GLN A 53 8.69 13.50 3.38
C GLN A 53 8.19 12.52 4.44
N ARG A 54 6.97 11.99 4.29
CA ARG A 54 6.42 10.97 5.21
C ARG A 54 7.27 9.69 5.24
N VAL A 55 7.78 9.21 4.09
CA VAL A 55 8.71 8.07 4.05
C VAL A 55 9.99 8.38 4.82
N ARG A 56 10.56 9.58 4.66
CA ARG A 56 11.76 10.00 5.39
C ARG A 56 11.51 10.00 6.90
N GLU A 57 10.37 10.51 7.35
CA GLU A 57 9.97 10.47 8.76
C GLU A 57 9.86 9.03 9.28
N LEU A 58 9.23 8.13 8.52
CA LEU A 58 9.15 6.70 8.87
C LEU A 58 10.53 6.08 9.04
N VAL A 59 11.44 6.28 8.08
CA VAL A 59 12.82 5.76 8.16
C VAL A 59 13.55 6.30 9.39
N ASN A 60 13.45 7.61 9.63
CA ASN A 60 14.06 8.24 10.80
C ASN A 60 13.48 7.74 12.13
N SER A 61 12.23 7.26 12.13
CA SER A 61 11.57 6.65 13.28
C SER A 61 11.89 5.17 13.48
N GLY A 62 12.71 4.58 12.61
CA GLY A 62 13.17 3.19 12.70
C GLY A 62 12.45 2.20 11.78
N ALA A 63 11.63 2.68 10.83
CA ALA A 63 11.07 1.80 9.80
C ALA A 63 12.20 1.24 8.91
N HIS A 64 12.31 -0.07 8.83
CA HIS A 64 13.38 -0.73 8.08
C HIS A 64 13.02 -0.98 6.62
N HIS A 65 11.72 -1.14 6.33
CA HIS A 65 11.25 -1.55 5.00
C HIS A 65 9.98 -0.78 4.56
N PRO A 66 10.02 0.57 4.54
CA PRO A 66 8.88 1.33 4.02
C PRO A 66 8.64 1.00 2.55
N LEU A 67 7.39 0.74 2.20
CA LEU A 67 6.98 0.38 0.85
C LEU A 67 5.68 1.11 0.49
N LEU A 68 5.55 1.55 -0.76
CA LEU A 68 4.32 2.11 -1.29
C LEU A 68 3.64 1.05 -2.18
N MET A 69 2.47 0.56 -1.77
CA MET A 69 1.62 -0.28 -2.62
C MET A 69 0.69 0.61 -3.44
N THR A 70 0.75 0.47 -4.76
CA THR A 70 0.02 1.32 -5.70
C THR A 70 -0.74 0.48 -6.71
N GLY A 71 -2.08 0.50 -6.62
CA GLY A 71 -3.00 -0.04 -7.63
C GLY A 71 -2.74 -1.49 -8.11
N PRO A 72 -3.58 -2.02 -9.01
CA PRO A 72 -3.23 -3.23 -9.72
C PRO A 72 -2.15 -2.91 -10.77
N SER A 73 -1.09 -3.71 -10.81
CA SER A 73 -0.09 -3.58 -11.87
C SER A 73 -0.74 -3.83 -13.24
N ARG A 74 -0.22 -3.16 -14.28
CA ARG A 74 -0.62 -3.39 -15.67
C ARG A 74 0.63 -3.70 -16.47
N THR A 75 0.70 -4.91 -16.99
CA THR A 75 1.84 -5.39 -17.77
C THR A 75 1.33 -5.87 -19.12
N ALA A 76 2.02 -5.50 -20.20
CA ALA A 76 1.74 -6.02 -21.53
C ALA A 76 2.91 -6.89 -22.00
N ASP A 77 2.62 -7.98 -22.69
CA ASP A 77 3.66 -8.74 -23.40
C ASP A 77 4.13 -7.99 -24.67
N ILE A 78 5.11 -8.55 -25.37
CA ILE A 78 5.63 -7.98 -26.63
C ILE A 78 4.51 -7.86 -27.69
N GLU A 79 3.52 -8.75 -27.64
CA GLU A 79 2.36 -8.79 -28.53
C GLU A 79 1.25 -7.80 -28.12
N ARG A 80 1.47 -7.01 -27.06
CA ARG A 80 0.57 -5.99 -26.48
C ARG A 80 -0.68 -6.57 -25.82
N THR A 81 -0.63 -7.81 -25.37
CA THR A 81 -1.67 -8.40 -24.54
C THR A 81 -1.58 -7.84 -23.12
N LEU A 82 -2.54 -7.00 -22.75
CA LEU A 82 -2.63 -6.41 -21.42
C LEU A 82 -3.08 -7.45 -20.40
N THR A 83 -2.25 -7.66 -19.38
CA THR A 83 -2.59 -8.39 -18.16
C THR A 83 -2.60 -7.43 -16.99
N VAL A 84 -3.62 -7.51 -16.14
CA VAL A 84 -3.80 -6.63 -14.99
C VAL A 84 -3.73 -7.47 -13.71
N GLY A 85 -2.93 -7.04 -12.74
CA GLY A 85 -2.92 -7.61 -11.39
C GLY A 85 -2.28 -9.00 -11.28
N VAL A 86 -1.10 -9.19 -11.87
CA VAL A 86 -0.33 -10.46 -11.77
C VAL A 86 0.56 -10.54 -10.53
N HIS A 87 0.83 -9.41 -9.89
CA HIS A 87 1.70 -9.34 -8.70
C HIS A 87 0.94 -8.73 -7.52
N GLY A 88 1.22 -9.24 -6.32
CA GLY A 88 0.60 -8.79 -5.08
C GLY A 88 -0.67 -9.56 -4.71
N PRO A 89 -1.43 -9.07 -3.72
CA PRO A 89 -2.61 -9.76 -3.23
C PRO A 89 -3.69 -9.84 -4.31
N ARG A 90 -4.47 -10.94 -4.31
CA ARG A 90 -5.54 -11.14 -5.31
C ARG A 90 -6.64 -10.07 -5.21
N ALA A 91 -6.84 -9.50 -4.03
CA ALA A 91 -7.69 -8.34 -3.81
C ALA A 91 -7.07 -7.42 -2.75
N LEU A 92 -7.16 -6.11 -2.96
CA LEU A 92 -6.79 -5.08 -1.99
C LEU A 92 -8.04 -4.29 -1.63
N VAL A 93 -8.31 -4.15 -0.34
CA VAL A 93 -9.37 -3.31 0.21
C VAL A 93 -8.74 -2.27 1.11
N ILE A 94 -8.99 -0.99 0.84
CA ILE A 94 -8.54 0.12 1.67
C ILE A 94 -9.75 0.65 2.42
N ILE A 95 -9.64 0.70 3.76
CA ILE A 95 -10.66 1.25 4.64
C ILE A 95 -10.11 2.55 5.21
N VAL A 96 -10.72 3.67 4.81
CA VAL A 96 -10.43 4.97 5.42
C VAL A 96 -11.18 5.07 6.73
N VAL A 97 -10.45 5.29 7.81
CA VAL A 97 -10.99 5.41 9.17
C VAL A 97 -11.00 6.88 9.56
N GLY A 98 -12.19 7.44 9.80
CA GLY A 98 -12.38 8.79 10.27
C GLY A 98 -13.20 8.82 11.55
N ASN A 99 -13.17 9.94 12.26
CA ASN A 99 -14.12 10.19 13.34
C ASN A 99 -15.48 10.58 12.72
N ALA A 100 -16.57 10.12 13.33
CA ALA A 100 -17.94 10.50 12.98
C ALA A 100 -18.25 11.94 13.45
#